data_AF-A0A818G5B5-F1
#
_entry.id   AF-A0A818G5B5-F1
#
_cell.length_a   1.000
_cell.length_b   1.000
_cell.length_c   1.000
_cell.angle_alpha   90.00
_cell.angle_beta   90.00
_cell.angle_gamma   90.00
#
_symmetry.space_group_name_H-M   'P 1'
#
loop_
_entity.id
_entity.type
_entity.pdbx_description
1 polymer ?
#
loop_
_entity_poly.entity_id
_entity_poly.type
_entity_poly.pdbx_seq_one_letter_code
_entity_poly.pdbx_strand_id
1 'polypeptide(L)'
;MFIFVLIILLIIDSIQLVTAQDCGPNEIKVDCASSSSCQPSCRKPNGVLCPRICDLNSCVCKDGFVRDDEHDLECIEQTQCNTDNTRLSSQCGLNEVAIDCAPLQTCQPSCDNPDGTICPRICSRNPCICKDGFIRHSKNNLTCIEKTQCEEGNVTKAPMCSENEEYSNCTNPCQPSCEEPNREPCETLRCSEGCVCSQDYLRTTNDMSSPCIKCTN
;
A
#
# COMPACT_ATOMS: atom_id res chain seq x y z
N MET A 1 -26.66 -18.66 -58.29
CA MET A 1 -25.92 -19.76 -57.65
C MET A 1 -24.52 -19.33 -57.22
N PHE A 2 -23.71 -18.70 -58.09
CA PHE A 2 -22.37 -18.19 -57.75
C PHE A 2 -22.33 -17.11 -56.66
N ILE A 3 -23.30 -16.19 -56.65
CA ILE A 3 -23.35 -15.10 -55.66
C ILE A 3 -23.61 -15.63 -54.23
N PHE A 4 -24.45 -16.66 -54.09
CA PHE A 4 -24.70 -17.31 -52.79
C PHE A 4 -23.47 -18.03 -52.25
N VAL A 5 -22.65 -18.63 -53.12
CA VAL A 5 -21.39 -19.29 -52.73
C VAL A 5 -20.37 -18.24 -52.28
N LEU A 6 -20.27 -17.10 -52.96
CA LEU A 6 -19.41 -15.99 -52.56
C LEU A 6 -19.83 -15.37 -51.23
N ILE A 7 -21.13 -15.20 -50.99
CA ILE A 7 -21.64 -14.70 -49.71
C ILE A 7 -21.35 -15.71 -48.59
N ILE A 8 -21.55 -17.02 -48.83
CA ILE A 8 -21.20 -18.05 -47.84
C ILE A 8 -19.69 -18.00 -47.54
N LEU A 9 -18.81 -17.94 -48.55
CA LEU A 9 -17.36 -17.82 -48.38
C LEU A 9 -16.95 -16.58 -47.56
N LEU A 10 -17.58 -15.42 -47.80
CA LEU A 10 -17.34 -14.20 -47.02
C LEU A 10 -17.83 -14.32 -45.56
N ILE A 11 -18.89 -15.09 -45.29
CA ILE A 11 -19.38 -15.36 -43.94
C ILE A 11 -18.46 -16.35 -43.20
N ILE A 12 -17.84 -17.33 -43.88
CA ILE A 12 -16.86 -18.24 -43.25
C ILE A 12 -15.54 -17.53 -42.90
N ASP A 13 -15.10 -16.58 -43.72
CA ASP A 13 -13.97 -15.68 -43.40
C ASP A 13 -14.26 -14.77 -42.20
N SER A 14 -15.55 -14.50 -41.92
CA SER A 14 -15.97 -13.70 -40.76
C SER A 14 -16.00 -14.49 -39.44
N ILE A 15 -15.86 -15.82 -39.48
CA ILE A 15 -16.00 -16.70 -38.30
C ILE A 15 -14.64 -17.14 -37.71
N GLN A 16 -13.51 -16.80 -38.34
CA GLN A 16 -12.17 -17.26 -37.93
C GLN A 16 -11.31 -16.18 -37.24
N LEU A 17 -11.88 -15.37 -36.34
CA LEU A 17 -11.06 -14.50 -35.49
C LEU A 17 -11.61 -14.33 -34.07
N VAL A 18 -12.06 -15.43 -33.46
CA VAL A 18 -11.82 -15.59 -32.01
C VAL A 18 -10.45 -16.25 -31.94
N THR A 19 -9.39 -15.44 -32.02
CA THR A 19 -8.05 -15.94 -31.76
C THR A 19 -8.09 -16.56 -30.37
N ALA A 20 -7.75 -17.85 -30.28
CA ALA A 20 -7.28 -18.38 -29.03
C ALA A 20 -6.18 -17.42 -28.58
N GLN A 21 -6.35 -16.79 -27.42
CA GLN A 21 -5.30 -15.96 -26.85
C GLN A 21 -4.11 -16.88 -26.60
N ASP A 22 -3.19 -16.89 -27.57
CA ASP A 22 -1.94 -17.60 -27.47
C ASP A 22 -1.11 -16.85 -26.45
N CYS A 23 -0.57 -17.62 -25.50
CA CYS A 23 0.31 -17.07 -24.49
C CYS A 23 1.61 -16.59 -25.13
N GLY A 24 2.28 -15.67 -24.46
CA GLY A 24 3.53 -15.10 -24.93
C GLY A 24 4.69 -16.09 -24.93
N PRO A 25 5.87 -15.65 -25.37
CA PRO A 25 7.09 -16.44 -25.27
C PRO A 25 7.31 -16.98 -23.85
N ASN A 26 7.73 -18.25 -23.76
CA ASN A 26 7.99 -18.96 -22.50
C ASN A 26 6.79 -19.07 -21.53
N GLU A 27 5.58 -18.86 -22.04
CA GLU A 27 4.35 -19.14 -21.31
C GLU A 27 3.68 -20.43 -21.79
N ILE A 28 2.86 -21.01 -20.92
CA ILE A 28 1.92 -22.07 -21.24
C ILE A 28 0.53 -21.65 -20.83
N LYS A 29 -0.46 -22.00 -21.65
CA LYS A 29 -1.86 -21.83 -21.30
C LYS A 29 -2.29 -22.95 -20.38
N VAL A 30 -2.90 -22.60 -19.26
CA VAL A 30 -3.47 -23.56 -18.31
C VAL A 30 -4.92 -23.19 -18.03
N ASP A 31 -5.74 -24.22 -17.78
CA ASP A 31 -7.16 -24.01 -17.51
C ASP A 31 -7.39 -23.29 -16.19
N CYS A 32 -6.46 -23.42 -15.25
CA CYS A 32 -6.54 -22.86 -13.91
C CYS A 32 -5.16 -22.48 -13.40
N ALA A 33 -4.94 -21.19 -13.11
CA ALA A 33 -3.76 -20.71 -12.42
C ALA A 33 -4.13 -19.80 -11.25
N SER A 34 -3.22 -19.67 -10.30
CA SER A 34 -3.25 -18.52 -9.38
C SER A 34 -2.94 -17.24 -10.17
N SER A 35 -3.45 -16.10 -9.67
CA SER A 35 -3.23 -14.80 -10.30
C SER A 35 -1.75 -14.53 -10.57
N SER A 36 -1.47 -13.76 -11.63
CA SER A 36 -0.09 -13.45 -12.05
C SER A 36 0.76 -12.84 -10.93
N SER A 37 0.16 -12.11 -9.99
CA SER A 37 0.80 -11.55 -8.79
C SER A 37 1.32 -12.60 -7.79
N CYS A 38 0.88 -13.85 -7.91
CA CYS A 38 1.23 -14.98 -7.06
C CYS A 38 2.26 -15.92 -7.71
N GLN A 39 2.41 -15.83 -9.03
CA GLN A 39 3.35 -16.63 -9.80
C GLN A 39 4.80 -16.18 -9.57
N PRO A 40 5.79 -17.04 -9.86
CA PRO A 40 7.20 -16.66 -9.85
C PRO A 40 7.47 -15.43 -10.72
N SER A 41 8.19 -14.46 -10.16
CA SER A 41 8.67 -13.26 -10.87
C SER A 41 10.13 -13.00 -10.53
N CYS A 42 10.79 -12.10 -11.25
CA CYS A 42 12.17 -11.72 -10.97
C CYS A 42 12.40 -11.23 -9.54
N ARG A 43 11.44 -10.49 -8.96
CA ARG A 43 11.41 -10.04 -7.56
C ARG A 43 11.03 -11.15 -6.59
N LYS A 44 10.27 -12.15 -7.04
CA LYS A 44 9.72 -13.25 -6.23
C LYS A 44 9.95 -14.58 -6.95
N PRO A 45 11.18 -15.11 -6.95
CA PRO A 45 11.55 -16.29 -7.73
C PRO A 45 10.77 -17.55 -7.36
N ASN A 46 10.23 -17.60 -6.14
CA ASN A 46 9.44 -18.73 -5.65
C ASN A 46 7.91 -18.44 -5.62
N GLY A 47 7.47 -17.31 -6.18
CA GLY A 47 6.08 -16.84 -6.05
C GLY A 47 5.68 -16.54 -4.60
N VAL A 48 4.38 -16.36 -4.36
CA VAL A 48 3.82 -16.18 -3.00
C VAL A 48 2.59 -17.06 -2.80
N LEU A 49 2.35 -17.45 -1.55
CA LEU A 49 1.14 -18.18 -1.18
C LEU A 49 -0.08 -17.29 -1.35
N CYS A 50 -1.03 -17.74 -2.15
CA CYS A 50 -2.28 -17.04 -2.41
C CYS A 50 -3.49 -17.90 -2.07
N PRO A 51 -4.65 -17.27 -1.81
CA PRO A 51 -5.92 -17.98 -1.77
C PRO A 51 -6.09 -18.81 -3.05
N ARG A 52 -6.73 -19.98 -2.95
CA ARG A 52 -6.99 -20.87 -4.09
C ARG A 52 -8.11 -20.32 -4.98
N ILE A 53 -7.89 -19.13 -5.53
CA ILE A 53 -8.72 -18.52 -6.55
C ILE A 53 -8.10 -18.92 -7.89
N CYS A 54 -8.96 -19.43 -8.76
CA CYS A 54 -8.58 -20.01 -10.03
C CYS A 54 -8.91 -19.02 -11.15
N ASP A 55 -7.88 -18.45 -11.75
CA ASP A 55 -8.01 -17.63 -12.94
C ASP A 55 -8.07 -18.57 -14.15
N LEU A 56 -9.24 -18.63 -14.79
CA LEU A 56 -9.50 -19.55 -15.89
C LEU A 56 -8.78 -19.13 -17.17
N ASN A 57 -8.27 -20.11 -17.92
CA ASN A 57 -7.56 -19.89 -19.19
C ASN A 57 -6.35 -18.94 -19.08
N SER A 58 -5.60 -19.05 -17.98
CA SER A 58 -4.46 -18.20 -17.69
C SER A 58 -3.20 -18.62 -18.45
N CYS A 59 -2.37 -17.64 -18.76
CA CYS A 59 -0.99 -17.88 -19.16
C CYS A 59 -0.09 -17.92 -17.91
N VAL A 60 0.80 -18.90 -17.84
CA VAL A 60 1.78 -19.04 -16.74
C VAL A 60 3.16 -19.27 -17.33
N CYS A 61 4.22 -18.77 -16.67
CA CYS A 61 5.57 -19.08 -17.10
C CYS A 61 5.84 -20.58 -17.03
N LYS A 62 6.59 -21.08 -18.01
CA LYS A 62 7.14 -22.44 -17.98
C LYS A 62 8.05 -22.63 -16.77
N ASP A 63 8.21 -23.88 -16.33
CA ASP A 63 9.17 -24.21 -15.27
C ASP A 63 10.58 -23.70 -15.62
N GLY A 64 11.22 -23.04 -14.64
CA GLY A 64 12.52 -22.40 -14.82
C GLY A 64 12.49 -20.96 -15.36
N PHE A 65 11.32 -20.48 -15.78
CA PHE A 65 11.09 -19.09 -16.18
C PHE A 65 10.30 -18.34 -15.11
N VAL A 66 10.56 -17.05 -15.00
CA VAL A 66 9.88 -16.13 -14.09
C VAL A 66 9.40 -14.91 -14.86
N ARG A 67 8.30 -14.30 -14.42
CA ARG A 67 7.81 -13.07 -15.03
C ARG A 67 8.78 -11.93 -14.77
N ASP A 68 9.11 -11.17 -15.79
CA ASP A 68 9.74 -9.88 -15.60
C ASP A 68 8.76 -8.95 -14.85
N ASP A 69 9.29 -8.24 -13.85
CA ASP A 69 8.55 -7.23 -13.10
C ASP A 69 8.71 -5.83 -13.73
N GLU A 70 9.52 -5.70 -14.79
CA GLU A 70 9.62 -4.52 -15.64
C GLU A 70 8.84 -4.72 -16.98
N HIS A 71 8.93 -3.72 -17.87
CA HIS A 71 8.08 -3.55 -19.05
C HIS A 71 7.88 -4.85 -19.86
N ASP A 72 6.65 -5.04 -20.35
CA ASP A 72 6.17 -6.15 -21.21
C ASP A 72 5.80 -7.48 -20.54
N LEU A 73 6.07 -7.67 -19.24
CA LEU A 73 5.60 -8.84 -18.42
C LEU A 73 5.97 -10.22 -19.00
N GLU A 74 7.03 -10.29 -19.80
CA GLU A 74 7.47 -11.52 -20.46
C GLU A 74 8.07 -12.52 -19.46
N CYS A 75 8.00 -13.82 -19.78
CA CYS A 75 8.63 -14.87 -18.99
C CYS A 75 10.09 -15.06 -19.45
N ILE A 76 11.03 -14.75 -18.56
CA ILE A 76 12.48 -14.80 -18.80
C ILE A 76 13.16 -15.79 -17.85
N GLU A 77 14.38 -16.21 -18.16
CA GLU A 77 15.15 -17.04 -17.23
C GLU A 77 15.51 -16.24 -15.98
N GLN A 78 15.55 -16.89 -14.81
CA GLN A 78 15.91 -16.24 -13.54
C GLN A 78 17.28 -15.53 -13.59
N THR A 79 18.21 -16.02 -14.41
CA THR A 79 19.53 -15.45 -14.66
C THR A 79 19.51 -14.19 -15.51
N GLN A 80 18.45 -14.00 -16.31
CA GLN A 80 18.20 -12.84 -17.16
C GLN A 80 17.43 -11.74 -16.45
N CYS A 81 16.83 -12.06 -15.30
CA CYS A 81 16.34 -11.03 -14.39
C CYS A 81 17.46 -10.04 -14.18
N ASN A 82 17.15 -8.75 -14.33
CA ASN A 82 18.09 -7.69 -14.06
C ASN A 82 18.41 -7.74 -12.55
N THR A 83 19.43 -8.53 -12.17
CA THR A 83 19.97 -8.60 -10.79
C THR A 83 20.54 -7.25 -10.37
N ASP A 84 20.74 -6.40 -11.38
CA ASP A 84 20.77 -4.96 -11.28
C ASP A 84 19.41 -4.46 -10.77
N ASN A 85 19.21 -4.74 -9.49
CA ASN A 85 18.52 -3.91 -8.51
C ASN A 85 19.06 -2.45 -8.57
N THR A 86 19.98 -2.08 -9.47
CA THR A 86 20.60 -0.77 -9.69
C THR A 86 19.64 0.31 -10.19
N ARG A 87 18.44 -0.03 -10.65
CA ARG A 87 17.34 0.97 -10.81
C ARG A 87 16.45 1.14 -9.57
N LEU A 88 16.49 0.19 -8.64
CA LEU A 88 15.75 0.21 -7.38
C LEU A 88 16.63 0.64 -6.18
N SER A 89 17.94 0.46 -6.28
CA SER A 89 18.96 0.79 -5.28
C SER A 89 19.62 2.15 -5.50
N SER A 90 19.30 2.84 -6.61
CA SER A 90 19.74 4.22 -6.86
C SER A 90 18.80 5.29 -6.27
N GLN A 91 17.71 4.91 -5.58
CA GLN A 91 16.74 5.88 -5.03
C GLN A 91 16.30 5.60 -3.58
N CYS A 92 17.10 4.90 -2.77
CA CYS A 92 16.86 4.94 -1.33
C CYS A 92 17.27 6.30 -0.78
N GLY A 93 16.44 6.87 0.08
CA GLY A 93 16.66 8.17 0.69
C GLY A 93 17.84 8.17 1.66
N LEU A 94 18.09 9.34 2.24
CA LEU A 94 19.10 9.46 3.30
C LEU A 94 18.78 8.47 4.44
N ASN A 95 19.81 7.75 4.89
CA ASN A 95 19.74 6.74 5.95
C ASN A 95 18.87 5.50 5.63
N GLU A 96 18.62 5.25 4.35
CA GLU A 96 17.97 4.02 3.89
C GLU A 96 18.98 3.07 3.22
N VAL A 97 18.62 1.78 3.18
CA VAL A 97 19.31 0.73 2.45
C VAL A 97 18.30 -0.09 1.65
N ALA A 98 18.64 -0.42 0.41
CA ALA A 98 17.82 -1.29 -0.42
C ALA A 98 18.02 -2.74 0.01
N ILE A 99 16.91 -3.48 0.15
CA ILE A 99 16.90 -4.92 0.38
C ILE A 99 15.97 -5.61 -0.61
N ASP A 100 16.23 -6.89 -0.90
CA ASP A 100 15.52 -7.64 -1.94
C ASP A 100 14.00 -7.72 -1.72
N CYS A 101 13.56 -7.78 -0.46
CA CYS A 101 12.16 -7.85 -0.09
C CYS A 101 11.89 -7.03 1.18
N ALA A 102 11.74 -5.71 1.01
CA ALA A 102 11.33 -4.85 2.11
C ALA A 102 9.87 -5.11 2.52
N PRO A 103 9.54 -5.10 3.82
CA PRO A 103 8.14 -5.11 4.26
C PRO A 103 7.44 -3.81 3.84
N LEU A 104 6.10 -3.84 3.81
CA LEU A 104 5.30 -2.64 3.53
C LEU A 104 5.69 -1.49 4.47
N GLN A 105 5.62 -0.26 3.98
CA GLN A 105 6.04 0.94 4.72
C GLN A 105 5.31 1.09 6.06
N THR A 106 4.02 0.74 6.11
CA THR A 106 3.19 0.74 7.34
C THR A 106 3.59 -0.32 8.37
N CYS A 107 4.43 -1.29 7.97
CA CYS A 107 4.88 -2.39 8.80
C CYS A 107 6.30 -2.16 9.33
N GLN A 108 7.04 -1.22 8.72
CA GLN A 108 8.37 -0.88 9.16
C GLN A 108 8.32 -0.10 10.48
N PRO A 109 9.33 -0.25 11.35
CA PRO A 109 9.47 0.56 12.56
C PRO A 109 9.39 2.06 12.27
N SER A 110 8.58 2.76 13.04
CA SER A 110 8.45 4.21 13.02
C SER A 110 8.53 4.77 14.43
N CYS A 111 8.72 6.07 14.58
CA CYS A 111 8.72 6.67 15.93
C CYS A 111 7.37 6.44 16.67
N ASP A 112 6.23 6.36 15.96
CA ASP A 112 4.92 6.05 16.57
C ASP A 112 4.80 4.56 16.95
N ASN A 113 5.48 3.68 16.20
CA ASN A 113 5.47 2.25 16.42
C ASN A 113 6.89 1.66 16.28
N PRO A 114 7.70 1.71 17.35
CA PRO A 114 9.12 1.32 17.30
C PRO A 114 9.36 -0.16 17.02
N ASP A 115 8.40 -1.00 17.36
CA ASP A 115 8.47 -2.45 17.16
C ASP A 115 7.99 -2.87 15.75
N GLY A 116 7.43 -1.93 14.97
CA GLY A 116 6.78 -2.20 13.70
C GLY A 116 5.47 -2.99 13.87
N THR A 117 4.83 -3.33 12.76
CA THR A 117 3.56 -4.06 12.76
C THR A 117 3.75 -5.43 12.12
N ILE A 118 3.17 -6.47 12.71
CA ILE A 118 3.12 -7.79 12.09
C ILE A 118 2.33 -7.69 10.80
N CYS A 119 2.96 -8.05 9.68
CA CYS A 119 2.35 -7.97 8.36
C CYS A 119 2.49 -9.29 7.59
N PRO A 120 1.62 -9.50 6.59
CA PRO A 120 1.78 -10.58 5.63
C PRO A 120 3.17 -10.50 4.97
N ARG A 121 3.77 -11.65 4.66
CA ARG A 121 5.08 -11.73 3.99
C ARG A 121 4.96 -11.34 2.51
N ILE A 122 4.70 -10.06 2.27
CA ILE A 122 4.56 -9.45 0.95
C ILE A 122 5.64 -8.38 0.81
N CYS A 123 6.45 -8.49 -0.25
CA CYS A 123 7.46 -7.48 -0.56
C CYS A 123 6.78 -6.18 -1.03
N SER A 124 7.20 -5.07 -0.43
CA SER A 124 6.87 -3.71 -0.84
C SER A 124 7.39 -3.41 -2.24
N ARG A 125 6.68 -2.54 -2.97
CA ARG A 125 7.20 -1.98 -4.24
C ARG A 125 8.43 -1.10 -4.01
N ASN A 126 8.52 -0.47 -2.84
CA ASN A 126 9.70 0.27 -2.39
C ASN A 126 10.60 -0.68 -1.59
N PRO A 127 11.83 -0.98 -2.07
CA PRO A 127 12.77 -1.92 -1.45
C PRO A 127 13.58 -1.30 -0.30
N CYS A 128 13.35 -0.04 0.05
CA CYS A 128 14.15 0.69 1.04
C CYS A 128 13.65 0.45 2.47
N ILE A 129 14.59 0.19 3.37
CA ILE A 129 14.41 0.16 4.83
C ILE A 129 15.39 1.13 5.51
N CYS A 130 15.07 1.59 6.72
CA CYS A 130 16.03 2.37 7.50
C CYS A 130 17.25 1.52 7.87
N LYS A 131 18.44 2.13 7.83
CA LYS A 131 19.68 1.51 8.33
C LYS A 131 19.59 1.27 9.83
N ASP A 132 20.45 0.38 10.35
CA ASP A 132 20.59 0.18 11.79
C ASP A 132 20.87 1.49 12.52
N GLY A 133 20.18 1.71 13.64
CA GLY A 133 20.24 2.97 14.40
C GLY A 133 19.28 4.06 13.90
N PHE A 134 18.64 3.86 12.74
CA PHE A 134 17.64 4.77 12.19
C PHE A 134 16.23 4.17 12.24
N ILE A 135 15.23 5.04 12.15
CA ILE A 135 13.81 4.69 12.23
C ILE A 135 12.95 5.67 11.42
N ARG A 136 11.80 5.22 10.92
CA ARG A 136 10.96 6.07 10.07
C ARG A 136 10.32 7.20 10.89
N HIS A 137 10.39 8.41 10.34
CA HIS A 137 9.68 9.56 10.88
C HIS A 137 8.18 9.45 10.60
N SER A 138 7.36 9.52 11.65
CA SER A 138 5.92 9.28 11.59
C SER A 138 5.13 10.25 10.67
N LYS A 139 5.55 11.52 10.57
CA LYS A 139 4.84 12.52 9.75
C LYS A 139 5.11 12.43 8.24
N ASN A 140 6.21 11.79 7.82
CA ASN A 140 6.62 11.80 6.41
C ASN A 140 6.78 10.40 5.80
N ASN A 141 6.85 9.31 6.58
CA ASN A 141 7.00 7.89 6.15
C ASN A 141 8.14 7.58 5.14
N LEU A 142 8.85 8.60 4.65
CA LEU A 142 9.84 8.57 3.57
C LEU A 142 11.23 8.97 4.07
N THR A 143 11.38 9.32 5.35
CA THR A 143 12.66 9.78 5.91
C THR A 143 13.03 8.96 7.14
N CYS A 144 14.26 8.44 7.15
CA CYS A 144 14.84 7.72 8.27
C CYS A 144 15.68 8.68 9.11
N ILE A 145 15.31 8.82 10.38
CA ILE A 145 15.96 9.67 11.38
C ILE A 145 16.63 8.80 12.45
N GLU A 146 17.55 9.34 13.22
CA GLU A 146 18.17 8.58 14.31
C GLU A 146 17.13 8.25 15.38
N LYS A 147 17.20 7.05 15.98
CA LYS A 147 16.22 6.63 17.01
C LYS A 147 16.14 7.61 18.19
N THR A 148 17.26 8.22 18.56
CA THR A 148 17.37 9.26 19.60
C THR A 148 16.52 10.50 19.29
N GLN A 149 16.34 10.82 18.00
CA GLN A 149 15.53 11.95 17.56
C GLN A 149 14.02 11.70 17.75
N CYS A 150 13.58 10.46 17.98
CA CYS A 150 12.22 10.19 18.44
C CYS A 150 12.01 10.60 19.90
N GLU A 151 13.06 10.54 20.74
CA GLU A 151 13.00 10.73 22.20
C GLU A 151 13.17 12.21 22.61
N GLU A 152 13.89 13.02 21.82
CA GLU A 152 14.18 14.44 22.12
C GLU A 152 13.00 15.42 21.86
N GLY A 153 11.77 14.91 21.74
CA GLY A 153 10.57 15.74 21.88
C GLY A 153 9.84 16.15 20.60
N ASN A 154 9.62 15.22 19.66
CA ASN A 154 8.62 15.45 18.60
C ASN A 154 7.93 14.21 18.02
N VAL A 155 7.96 13.08 18.72
CA VAL A 155 7.03 11.99 18.45
C VAL A 155 6.55 11.40 19.77
N THR A 156 5.59 12.10 20.38
CA THR A 156 4.83 11.54 21.48
C THR A 156 4.03 10.35 20.96
N LYS A 157 3.99 9.29 21.77
CA LYS A 157 3.13 8.10 21.65
C LYS A 157 1.63 8.42 21.81
N ALA A 158 1.23 9.62 21.41
CA ALA A 158 -0.12 10.16 21.41
C ALA A 158 -0.49 10.48 19.95
N PRO A 159 -1.72 10.22 19.48
CA PRO A 159 -2.18 10.73 18.19
C PRO A 159 -1.80 12.20 18.05
N MET A 160 -1.18 12.55 16.93
CA MET A 160 -0.78 13.93 16.67
C MET A 160 -2.03 14.78 16.57
N CYS A 161 -2.28 15.56 17.61
CA CYS A 161 -3.37 16.52 17.67
C CYS A 161 -3.04 17.76 16.82
N SER A 162 -4.08 18.34 16.23
CA SER A 162 -3.93 19.52 15.38
C SER A 162 -3.56 20.77 16.20
N GLU A 163 -3.33 21.90 15.53
CA GLU A 163 -3.11 23.16 16.23
C GLU A 163 -4.27 23.47 17.19
N ASN A 164 -3.95 23.85 18.43
CA ASN A 164 -4.90 24.10 19.53
C ASN A 164 -5.70 22.87 19.99
N GLU A 165 -5.16 21.67 19.77
CA GLU A 165 -5.66 20.44 20.36
C GLU A 165 -4.61 19.81 21.29
N GLU A 166 -5.09 19.15 22.34
CA GLU A 166 -4.29 18.36 23.27
C GLU A 166 -4.75 16.90 23.26
N TYR A 167 -3.80 15.99 23.52
CA TYR A 167 -4.12 14.58 23.64
C TYR A 167 -4.88 14.30 24.94
N SER A 168 -5.95 13.52 24.84
CA SER A 168 -6.72 13.01 25.96
C SER A 168 -6.89 11.50 25.84
N ASN A 169 -6.82 10.81 26.99
CA ASN A 169 -7.23 9.41 27.08
C ASN A 169 -8.77 9.24 27.12
N CYS A 170 -9.51 10.34 27.17
CA CYS A 170 -10.96 10.37 27.08
C CYS A 170 -11.44 11.54 26.22
N THR A 171 -11.68 11.24 24.95
CA THR A 171 -12.42 12.08 23.99
C THR A 171 -13.83 11.51 23.84
N ASN A 172 -14.81 12.41 23.69
CA ASN A 172 -16.21 12.08 23.44
C ASN A 172 -16.78 13.00 22.33
N PRO A 173 -17.85 12.60 21.61
CA PRO A 173 -18.39 13.39 20.50
C PRO A 173 -19.19 14.63 20.93
N CYS A 174 -19.44 14.85 22.22
CA CYS A 174 -20.20 15.98 22.75
C CYS A 174 -19.30 17.15 23.17
N GLN A 175 -18.10 17.29 22.57
CA GLN A 175 -17.28 18.47 22.85
C GLN A 175 -18.00 19.73 22.36
N PRO A 176 -17.89 20.84 23.09
CA PRO A 176 -18.45 22.12 22.66
C PRO A 176 -17.80 22.62 21.36
N SER A 177 -18.56 23.38 20.60
CA SER A 177 -18.14 23.98 19.32
C SER A 177 -18.52 25.47 19.28
N CYS A 178 -18.04 26.23 18.30
CA CYS A 178 -18.49 27.60 18.09
C CYS A 178 -19.95 27.68 17.63
N GLU A 179 -20.48 26.63 16.98
CA GLU A 179 -21.90 26.51 16.64
C GLU A 179 -22.76 26.26 17.89
N GLU A 180 -22.20 25.54 18.87
CA GLU A 180 -22.88 25.16 20.11
C GLU A 180 -21.92 25.22 21.32
N PRO A 181 -21.63 26.43 21.85
CA PRO A 181 -20.65 26.58 22.94
C PRO A 181 -21.11 25.95 24.26
N ASN A 182 -22.43 25.86 24.46
CA ASN A 182 -23.05 25.31 25.67
C ASN A 182 -23.63 23.91 25.42
N ARG A 183 -22.92 23.08 24.63
CA ARG A 183 -23.36 21.72 24.31
C ARG A 183 -23.43 20.87 25.57
N GLU A 184 -24.55 20.17 25.74
CA GLU A 184 -24.74 19.28 26.90
C GLU A 184 -23.73 18.12 26.89
N PRO A 185 -23.19 17.72 28.06
CA PRO A 185 -22.32 16.57 28.16
C PRO A 185 -23.01 15.29 27.66
N CYS A 186 -22.25 14.39 27.05
CA CYS A 186 -22.78 13.08 26.66
C CYS A 186 -23.36 12.33 27.87
N GLU A 187 -24.62 11.87 27.77
CA GLU A 187 -25.30 11.10 28.83
C GLU A 187 -24.57 9.80 29.21
N THR A 188 -23.82 9.21 28.27
CA THR A 188 -22.97 8.05 28.52
C THR A 188 -21.51 8.40 28.22
N LEU A 189 -20.65 8.34 29.23
CA LEU A 189 -19.20 8.46 29.07
C LEU A 189 -18.61 7.21 28.39
N ARG A 190 -18.78 7.12 27.07
CA ARG A 190 -17.94 6.27 26.22
C ARG A 190 -16.76 7.11 25.75
N CYS A 191 -15.66 6.98 26.48
CA CYS A 191 -14.39 7.60 26.17
C CYS A 191 -13.63 6.76 25.13
N SER A 192 -12.94 7.43 24.21
CA SER A 192 -11.85 6.85 23.41
C SER A 192 -10.61 7.72 23.52
N GLU A 193 -9.42 7.15 23.36
CA GLU A 193 -8.20 7.94 23.22
C GLU A 193 -8.28 8.82 21.96
N GLY A 194 -7.86 10.07 22.04
CA GLY A 194 -8.01 11.02 20.93
C GLY A 194 -7.57 12.44 21.28
N CYS A 195 -7.92 13.39 20.41
CA CYS A 195 -7.56 14.80 20.56
C CYS A 195 -8.77 15.63 21.00
N VAL A 196 -8.54 16.61 21.88
CA VAL A 196 -9.55 17.53 22.41
C VAL A 196 -9.06 18.97 22.25
N CYS A 197 -9.94 19.95 22.07
CA CYS A 197 -9.50 21.34 21.99
C CYS A 197 -8.83 21.76 23.31
N SER A 198 -7.69 22.44 23.21
CA SER A 198 -7.00 23.05 24.35
C SER A 198 -7.87 24.12 25.01
N GLN A 199 -7.51 24.50 26.23
CA GLN A 199 -8.21 25.54 26.99
C GLN A 199 -8.43 26.82 26.15
N ASP A 200 -9.66 27.34 26.17
CA ASP A 200 -10.15 28.52 25.43
C ASP A 200 -10.33 28.35 23.91
N TYR A 201 -10.18 27.14 23.38
CA TYR A 201 -10.48 26.80 21.98
C TYR A 201 -11.70 25.89 21.91
N LEU A 202 -12.51 26.09 20.87
CA LEU A 202 -13.65 25.24 20.56
C LEU A 202 -13.56 24.77 19.12
N ARG A 203 -14.19 23.64 18.84
CA ARG A 203 -14.31 23.15 17.47
C ARG A 203 -15.07 24.15 16.62
N THR A 204 -14.64 24.33 15.38
CA THR A 204 -15.32 25.27 14.47
C THR A 204 -16.78 24.86 14.24
N THR A 205 -17.04 23.56 14.13
CA THR A 205 -18.37 22.98 13.95
C THR A 205 -18.58 21.81 14.92
N ASN A 206 -19.79 21.24 14.93
CA ASN A 206 -20.09 20.04 15.71
C ASN A 206 -19.39 18.75 15.23
N ASP A 207 -18.58 18.80 14.16
CA ASP A 207 -17.73 17.71 13.69
C ASP A 207 -16.44 17.59 14.51
N MET A 208 -16.14 16.38 15.00
CA MET A 208 -14.92 16.04 15.74
C MET A 208 -13.62 16.14 14.94
N SER A 209 -13.70 16.32 13.64
CA SER A 209 -12.55 16.56 12.76
C SER A 209 -12.34 18.05 12.47
N SER A 210 -13.25 18.92 12.93
CA SER A 210 -13.16 20.35 12.64
C SER A 210 -12.07 21.03 13.50
N PRO A 211 -11.39 22.06 12.96
CA PRO A 211 -10.29 22.72 13.66
C PRO A 211 -10.74 23.39 14.97
N CYS A 212 -9.86 23.39 15.97
CA CYS A 212 -10.04 24.15 17.20
C CYS A 212 -9.58 25.60 17.02
N ILE A 213 -10.51 26.53 17.23
CA ILE A 213 -10.30 27.98 17.08
C ILE A 213 -10.80 28.73 18.31
N LYS A 214 -10.35 29.98 18.47
CA LYS A 214 -11.01 30.92 19.37
C LYS A 214 -12.26 31.43 18.68
N CYS A 215 -13.43 31.13 19.24
CA CYS A 215 -14.68 31.67 18.70
C CYS A 215 -14.65 33.19 18.81
N THR A 216 -14.88 33.87 17.69
CA THR A 216 -15.14 35.30 17.69
C THR A 216 -16.61 35.52 18.04
N ASN A 217 -16.87 36.37 19.03
CA ASN A 217 -18.23 36.86 19.31
C ASN A 217 -18.84 37.59 18.11
#